data_AF-A0A0Q7N8D1-F1
#
_entry.id   AF-A0A0Q7N8D1-F1
#
_cell.length_a   1.000
_cell.length_b   1.000
_cell.length_c   1.000
_cell.angle_alpha   90.00
_cell.angle_beta   90.00
_cell.angle_gamma   90.00
#
_symmetry.space_group_name_H-M   'P 1'
#
loop_
_entity.id
_entity.type
_entity.pdbx_description
1 polymer ?
#
loop_
_entity_poly.entity_id
_entity_poly.type
_entity_poly.pdbx_seq_one_letter_code
_entity_poly.pdbx_strand_id
1 'polypeptide(L)'
;MLQSNGYGTLHPRIVVSVAASDAEEAERRLRTPISETVGEPPRARFEVKTSARRQGDDETAVWQIGALLDVSAQSLDWYIEWEASVY
;
A
#
# COMPACT_ATOMS: atom_id res chain seq x y z
N MET A 1 -11.19 -26.82 -12.90
CA MET A 1 -9.87 -27.46 -13.00
C MET A 1 -8.82 -26.40 -12.73
N LEU A 2 -8.14 -26.45 -11.59
CA LEU A 2 -7.03 -25.54 -11.28
C LEU A 2 -5.76 -26.16 -11.87
N GLN A 3 -5.19 -25.56 -12.91
CA GLN A 3 -3.87 -25.93 -13.40
C GLN A 3 -2.82 -25.28 -12.50
N SER A 4 -2.15 -26.09 -11.69
CA SER A 4 -0.92 -25.71 -10.98
C SER A 4 0.23 -25.66 -11.98
N ASN A 5 0.69 -24.45 -12.33
CA ASN A 5 1.89 -24.23 -13.13
C ASN A 5 2.83 -23.25 -12.40
N GLY A 6 3.94 -23.77 -11.88
CA GLY A 6 5.16 -23.01 -11.59
C GLY A 6 5.20 -22.28 -10.25
N TYR A 7 6.38 -22.26 -9.63
CA TYR A 7 6.74 -21.41 -8.50
C TYR A 7 6.58 -19.92 -8.87
N GLY A 8 5.36 -19.40 -8.81
CA GLY A 8 5.08 -17.97 -8.83
C GLY A 8 5.01 -17.50 -7.39
N THR A 9 6.10 -16.93 -6.88
CA THR A 9 6.01 -16.10 -5.67
C THR A 9 5.16 -14.89 -6.04
N LEU A 10 3.84 -15.00 -5.89
CA LEU A 10 2.95 -13.86 -5.91
C LEU A 10 3.42 -12.96 -4.76
N HIS A 11 4.07 -11.87 -5.14
CA HIS A 11 4.42 -10.85 -4.19
C HIS A 11 3.16 -10.02 -3.95
N PRO A 12 2.67 -9.94 -2.71
CA PRO A 12 1.50 -9.17 -2.40
C PRO A 12 1.71 -7.72 -2.81
N ARG A 13 0.73 -7.18 -3.53
CA ARG A 13 0.65 -5.80 -3.97
C ARG A 13 -0.40 -5.11 -3.13
N ILE A 14 0.04 -4.34 -2.13
CA ILE A 14 -0.86 -3.60 -1.25
C ILE A 14 -1.04 -2.19 -1.79
N VAL A 15 -2.28 -1.79 -2.03
CA VAL A 15 -2.59 -0.43 -2.49
C VAL A 15 -2.81 0.47 -1.30
N VAL A 16 -1.97 1.49 -1.16
CA VAL A 16 -2.05 2.49 -0.10
C VAL A 16 -2.54 3.80 -0.70
N SER A 17 -3.57 4.39 -0.10
CA SER A 17 -4.18 5.63 -0.53
C SER A 17 -3.86 6.75 0.45
N VAL A 18 -3.25 7.82 -0.01
CA VAL A 18 -2.88 8.99 0.81
C VAL A 18 -3.53 10.23 0.24
N ALA A 19 -3.89 11.21 1.08
CA ALA A 19 -4.34 12.52 0.60
C ALA A 19 -3.33 13.10 -0.41
N ALA A 20 -3.79 13.64 -1.54
CA ALA A 20 -2.89 14.12 -2.59
C ALA A 20 -1.98 15.28 -2.12
N SER A 21 -2.41 16.06 -1.13
CA SER A 21 -1.59 17.09 -0.48
C SER A 21 -0.33 16.54 0.20
N ASP A 22 -0.35 15.27 0.59
CA ASP A 22 0.71 14.58 1.32
C ASP A 22 1.51 13.62 0.41
N ALA A 23 1.19 13.59 -0.89
CA ALA A 23 1.70 12.57 -1.81
C ALA A 23 3.23 12.57 -1.94
N GLU A 24 3.86 13.74 -2.01
CA GLU A 24 5.32 13.84 -2.08
C GLU A 24 6.01 13.31 -0.82
N GLU A 25 5.42 13.56 0.36
CA GLU A 25 5.96 13.06 1.62
C GLU A 25 5.74 11.56 1.76
N ALA A 26 4.58 11.06 1.34
CA ALA A 26 4.29 9.64 1.28
C ALA A 26 5.24 8.90 0.32
N GLU A 27 5.52 9.46 -0.86
CA GLU A 27 6.48 8.89 -1.81
C GLU A 27 7.89 8.78 -1.19
N ARG A 28 8.35 9.81 -0.46
CA ARG A 28 9.63 9.78 0.27
C ARG A 28 9.65 8.70 1.36
N ARG A 29 8.57 8.57 2.14
CA ARG A 29 8.47 7.60 3.26
C ARG A 29 8.36 6.16 2.77
N LEU A 30 7.51 5.91 1.78
CA LEU A 30 7.26 4.58 1.20
C LEU A 30 8.36 4.16 0.22
N ARG A 31 9.19 5.10 -0.25
CA ARG A 31 10.17 4.89 -1.33
C ARG A 31 9.56 4.22 -2.56
N THR A 32 8.32 4.60 -2.84
CA THR A 32 7.46 4.02 -3.86
C THR A 32 6.81 5.17 -4.62
N PRO A 33 6.94 5.24 -5.95
CA PRO A 33 6.32 6.30 -6.72
C PRO A 33 4.79 6.18 -6.71
N ILE A 34 4.12 7.29 -6.94
CA ILE A 34 2.66 7.31 -7.15
C ILE A 34 2.32 6.47 -8.38
N SER A 35 1.38 5.55 -8.24
CA SER A 35 0.83 4.77 -9.36
C SER A 35 -0.23 5.57 -10.11
N GLU A 36 -1.13 6.21 -9.37
CA GLU A 36 -2.18 7.07 -9.92
C GLU A 36 -2.73 8.05 -8.87
N THR A 37 -3.44 9.08 -9.32
CA THR A 37 -4.21 9.99 -8.47
C THR A 37 -5.69 9.89 -8.84
N VAL A 38 -6.55 9.66 -7.85
CA VAL A 38 -7.98 9.37 -8.05
C VAL A 38 -8.87 10.09 -7.05
N GLY A 39 -10.16 10.18 -7.37
CA GLY A 39 -11.21 10.63 -6.45
C GLY A 39 -11.36 12.15 -6.32
N GLU A 40 -12.40 12.54 -5.59
CA GLU A 40 -12.68 13.91 -5.17
C GLU A 40 -13.17 13.84 -3.69
N PRO A 41 -12.38 14.30 -2.71
CA PRO A 41 -11.07 14.95 -2.83
C PRO A 41 -9.98 14.01 -3.39
N PRO A 42 -8.95 14.58 -4.06
CA PRO A 42 -7.92 13.78 -4.72
C PRO A 42 -7.05 13.02 -3.73
N ARG A 43 -6.77 11.75 -4.05
CA ARG A 43 -5.87 10.87 -3.30
C ARG A 43 -4.83 10.23 -4.23
N ALA A 44 -3.60 10.12 -3.76
CA ALA A 44 -2.52 9.44 -4.44
C ALA A 44 -2.46 7.97 -3.99
N ARG A 45 -2.42 7.05 -4.95
CA ARG A 45 -2.28 5.61 -4.72
C ARG A 45 -0.85 5.16 -4.91
N PHE A 46 -0.39 4.30 -4.01
CA PHE A 46 0.92 3.68 -4.00
C PHE A 46 0.78 2.17 -4.00
N GLU A 47 1.58 1.48 -4.81
CA GLU A 47 1.65 0.03 -4.83
C GLU A 47 2.81 -0.45 -3.96
N VAL A 48 2.52 -0.66 -2.68
CA VAL A 48 3.53 -0.95 -1.66
C VAL A 48 3.76 -2.46 -1.59
N LYS A 49 5.02 -2.86 -1.63
CA LYS A 49 5.45 -4.24 -1.36
C LYS A 49 5.55 -4.44 0.14
N THR A 50 4.85 -5.43 0.67
CA THR A 50 4.89 -5.79 2.09
C THR A 50 5.40 -7.22 2.26
N SER A 51 5.73 -7.60 3.50
CA SER A 51 6.06 -9.01 3.81
C SER A 51 4.83 -9.84 4.18
N ALA A 52 3.62 -9.27 4.17
CA ALA A 52 2.37 -9.96 4.50
C ALA A 52 2.05 -10.95 3.38
N ARG A 53 2.27 -12.26 3.58
CA ARG A 53 2.35 -13.23 2.46
C ARG A 53 1.00 -13.80 2.01
N ARG A 54 -0.08 -13.46 2.72
CA ARG A 54 -1.42 -14.01 2.49
C ARG A 54 -2.50 -13.07 3.03
N GLN A 55 -3.69 -13.19 2.46
CA GLN A 55 -4.90 -12.59 3.01
C GLN A 55 -5.09 -13.07 4.46
N GLY A 56 -5.27 -12.12 5.40
CA GLY A 56 -5.31 -12.39 6.85
C GLY A 56 -4.01 -12.06 7.61
N ASP A 57 -2.92 -11.73 6.90
CA ASP A 57 -1.75 -11.06 7.50
C ASP A 57 -1.91 -9.51 7.45
N ASP A 58 -3.14 -9.01 7.34
CA ASP A 58 -3.48 -7.59 7.15
C ASP A 58 -2.88 -6.71 8.26
N GLU A 59 -2.83 -7.21 9.50
CA GLU A 59 -2.20 -6.54 10.64
C GLU A 59 -0.71 -6.26 10.38
N THR A 60 0.00 -7.19 9.73
CA THR A 60 1.41 -7.00 9.36
C THR A 60 1.55 -5.90 8.31
N ALA A 61 0.67 -5.87 7.30
CA ALA A 61 0.68 -4.83 6.29
C ALA A 61 0.38 -3.45 6.90
N VAL A 62 -0.65 -3.35 7.75
CA VAL A 62 -1.00 -2.12 8.47
C VAL A 62 0.16 -1.65 9.34
N TRP A 63 0.77 -2.55 10.11
CA TRP A 63 1.89 -2.18 10.98
C TRP A 63 3.10 -1.69 10.18
N GLN A 64 3.46 -2.37 9.09
CA GLN A 64 4.58 -1.96 8.24
C GLN A 64 4.34 -0.61 7.56
N ILE A 65 3.15 -0.38 7.03
CA ILE A 65 2.81 0.85 6.33
C ILE A 65 2.69 2.01 7.34
N GLY A 66 2.04 1.79 8.48
CA GLY A 66 1.96 2.79 9.55
C GLY A 66 3.34 3.13 10.14
N ALA A 67 4.20 2.13 10.33
CA ALA A 67 5.59 2.36 10.74
C ALA A 67 6.45 3.09 9.71
N LEU A 68 5.93 3.39 8.50
CA LEU A 68 6.58 4.26 7.52
C LEU A 68 5.89 5.62 7.44
N LEU A 69 4.55 5.65 7.49
CA LEU A 69 3.76 6.86 7.28
C LEU A 69 3.49 7.67 8.56
N ASP A 70 3.52 7.05 9.74
CA ASP A 70 3.19 7.70 11.02
C ASP A 70 4.43 8.01 11.91
N VAL A 71 5.64 7.88 11.37
CA VAL A 71 6.91 8.02 12.13
C VAL A 71 7.23 9.46 12.53
N SER A 72 6.57 10.44 11.94
CA SER A 72 6.89 11.87 12.12
C SER A 72 5.83 12.60 12.92
N ALA A 73 6.16 13.81 13.39
CA ALA A 73 5.20 14.72 14.03
C ALA A 73 3.98 15.09 13.14
N GLN A 74 4.07 14.82 11.84
CA GLN A 74 2.97 14.92 10.89
C GLN A 74 2.43 13.52 10.59
N SER A 75 1.25 13.21 11.14
CA SER A 75 0.42 12.10 10.69
C SER A 75 -0.13 12.43 9.30
N LEU A 76 0.08 11.52 8.36
CA LEU A 76 -0.49 11.63 7.02
C LEU A 76 -1.88 10.99 7.05
N ASP A 77 -2.84 11.52 6.29
CA ASP A 77 -4.13 10.86 6.13
C ASP A 77 -4.01 9.73 5.12
N TRP A 78 -3.89 8.49 5.60
CA TRP A 78 -3.70 7.30 4.76
C TRP A 78 -4.60 6.13 5.16
N TYR A 79 -4.87 5.25 4.19
CA TYR A 79 -5.51 3.95 4.42
C TYR A 79 -5.09 2.94 3.35
N ILE A 80 -5.34 1.65 3.62
CA ILE A 80 -5.12 0.57 2.66
C ILE A 80 -6.41 0.30 1.90
N GLU A 81 -6.32 0.31 0.57
CA GLU A 81 -7.40 -0.12 -0.32
C GLU A 81 -7.35 -1.64 -0.49
N TRP A 82 -7.95 -2.36 0.48
CA TRP A 82 -7.94 -3.82 0.50
C TRP A 82 -8.56 -4.44 -0.76
N GLU A 83 -9.65 -3.86 -1.27
CA GLU A 83 -10.32 -4.31 -2.50
C GLU A 83 -9.46 -4.13 -3.76
N ALA A 84 -8.50 -3.20 -3.74
CA ALA A 84 -7.56 -2.97 -4.84
C ALA A 84 -6.24 -3.74 -4.66
N SER A 85 -6.05 -4.41 -3.51
CA SER A 85 -4.84 -5.14 -3.16
C SER A 85 -4.91 -6.58 -3.63
N VAL A 86 -3.76 -7.16 -3.99
CA VAL A 86 -3.63 -8.54 -4.47
C VAL A 86 -2.63 -9.28 -3.61
N TYR A 87 -2.96 -10.50 -3.17
CA TYR A 87 -2.08 -11.38 -2.39
C TYR A 87 -1.52 -12.51 -3.25
#